data_AF-A0A1G0VG29-F1
#
_entry.id   AF-A0A1G0VG29-F1
#
_cell.length_a   1.000
_cell.length_b   1.000
_cell.length_c   1.000
_cell.angle_alpha   90.00
_cell.angle_beta   90.00
_cell.angle_gamma   90.00
#
_symmetry.space_group_name_H-M   'P 1'
#
loop_
_entity.id
_entity.type
_entity.pdbx_description
1 polymer ?
#
loop_
_entity_poly.entity_id
_entity_poly.type
_entity_poly.pdbx_seq_one_letter_code
_entity_poly.pdbx_strand_id
1 'polypeptide(L)'
;MRKRTYESVVLINAALEDDQIEATLSKIQDSITSHGGELIEVDKWGRKRLAYPVKKAKSGFYAIFRFNSTPELIATLERNYRLDENIYRYLTIVLDKFALEAIAKQKEAAKNILIAEEAQTQTTESQNN
;
A
#
# COMPACT_ATOMS: atom_id res chain seq x y z
N MET A 1 -22.97 -2.40 12.52
CA MET A 1 -21.69 -3.02 12.94
C MET A 1 -20.62 -1.95 13.11
N ARG A 2 -19.63 -2.17 13.99
CA ARG A 2 -18.55 -1.20 14.27
C ARG A 2 -17.50 -1.23 13.16
N LYS A 3 -17.21 -0.07 12.54
CA LYS A 3 -16.09 0.08 11.61
C LYS A 3 -14.75 -0.09 12.33
N ARG A 4 -13.77 -0.70 11.67
CA ARG A 4 -12.40 -0.85 12.13
C ARG A 4 -11.45 -0.41 11.02
N THR A 5 -10.25 -0.02 11.40
CA THR A 5 -9.18 0.27 10.44
C THR A 5 -8.41 -1.01 10.14
N TYR A 6 -8.22 -1.28 8.86
CA TYR A 6 -7.49 -2.42 8.36
C TYR A 6 -6.29 -1.95 7.55
N GLU A 7 -5.26 -2.78 7.54
CA GLU A 7 -4.15 -2.67 6.61
C GLU A 7 -4.10 -3.97 5.79
N SER A 8 -4.04 -3.82 4.47
CA SER A 8 -3.90 -4.94 3.54
C SER A 8 -2.64 -4.74 2.72
N VAL A 9 -1.65 -5.60 2.96
CA VAL A 9 -0.44 -5.69 2.15
C VAL A 9 -0.67 -6.68 1.03
N VAL A 10 -0.42 -6.29 -0.21
CA VAL A 10 -0.50 -7.16 -1.38
C VAL A 10 0.85 -7.26 -2.08
N LEU A 11 1.15 -8.48 -2.54
CA LEU A 11 2.29 -8.80 -3.37
C LEU A 11 1.80 -9.11 -4.78
N ILE A 12 2.07 -8.20 -5.71
CA ILE A 12 1.67 -8.30 -7.11
C ILE A 12 2.84 -8.84 -7.93
N ASN A 13 2.54 -9.51 -9.04
CA ASN A 13 3.53 -9.93 -10.02
C ASN A 13 4.34 -8.75 -10.56
N ALA A 14 5.64 -8.70 -10.25
CA ALA A 14 6.53 -7.63 -10.71
C ALA A 14 6.92 -7.71 -12.18
N ALA A 15 6.60 -8.82 -12.88
CA ALA A 15 6.85 -8.98 -14.31
C ALA A 15 5.81 -8.26 -15.18
N LEU A 16 4.74 -7.73 -14.57
CA LEU A 16 3.76 -6.91 -15.27
C LEU A 16 4.32 -5.53 -15.59
N GLU A 17 3.81 -4.94 -16.66
CA GLU A 17 4.05 -3.53 -17.00
C GLU A 17 3.41 -2.60 -15.97
N ASP A 18 3.93 -1.38 -15.84
CA ASP A 18 3.46 -0.42 -14.83
C ASP A 18 1.96 -0.13 -14.96
N ASP A 19 1.44 0.02 -16.18
CA ASP A 19 0.01 0.24 -16.44
C ASP A 19 -0.87 -0.91 -15.93
N GLN A 20 -0.39 -2.15 -16.03
CA GLN A 20 -1.11 -3.33 -15.55
C GLN A 20 -1.10 -3.43 -14.03
N ILE A 21 0.01 -3.03 -13.41
CA ILE A 21 0.11 -2.92 -11.95
C ILE A 21 -0.87 -1.86 -11.46
N GLU A 22 -0.88 -0.68 -12.06
CA GLU A 22 -1.79 0.41 -11.70
C GLU A 22 -3.26 0.02 -11.90
N ALA A 23 -3.60 -0.67 -13.00
CA ALA A 23 -4.95 -1.22 -13.21
C ALA A 23 -5.35 -2.21 -12.10
N THR A 24 -4.41 -3.05 -11.67
CA THR A 24 -4.63 -3.99 -10.56
C THR A 24 -4.85 -3.22 -9.24
N LEU A 25 -4.05 -2.18 -8.97
CA LEU A 25 -4.22 -1.34 -7.79
C LEU A 25 -5.57 -0.62 -7.80
N SER A 26 -5.99 -0.04 -8.93
CA SER A 26 -7.30 0.61 -9.07
C SER A 26 -8.44 -0.38 -8.81
N LYS A 27 -8.38 -1.58 -9.38
CA LYS A 27 -9.39 -2.63 -9.16
C LYS A 27 -9.53 -2.99 -7.68
N ILE A 28 -8.42 -3.01 -6.93
CA ILE A 28 -8.44 -3.23 -5.48
C ILE A 28 -9.10 -2.05 -4.76
N GLN A 29 -8.77 -0.81 -5.13
CA GLN A 29 -9.41 0.39 -4.55
C GLN A 29 -10.91 0.39 -4.81
N ASP A 30 -11.32 0.11 -6.05
CA ASP A 30 -12.72 0.03 -6.45
C ASP A 30 -13.45 -1.08 -5.70
N SER A 31 -12.80 -2.22 -5.47
CA SER A 31 -13.36 -3.30 -4.64
C SER A 31 -13.60 -2.86 -3.20
N ILE A 32 -12.74 -2.00 -2.63
CA ILE A 32 -12.91 -1.50 -1.26
C ILE A 32 -14.05 -0.47 -1.21
N THR A 33 -14.06 0.49 -2.13
CA THR A 33 -15.04 1.59 -2.14
C THR A 33 -16.46 1.10 -2.48
N SER A 34 -16.59 0.18 -3.46
CA SER A 34 -17.88 -0.39 -3.88
C SER A 34 -18.60 -1.18 -2.78
N HIS A 35 -17.85 -1.74 -1.83
CA HIS A 35 -18.40 -2.52 -0.71
C HIS A 35 -18.57 -1.68 0.57
N GLY A 36 -18.49 -0.35 0.47
CA GLY A 36 -18.71 0.57 1.59
C GLY A 36 -17.49 0.78 2.50
N GLY A 37 -16.30 0.37 2.05
CA GLY A 37 -15.03 0.69 2.68
C GLY A 37 -14.60 2.13 2.34
N GLU A 38 -13.96 2.78 3.30
CA GLU A 38 -13.40 4.11 3.16
C GLU A 38 -11.89 4.00 3.06
N LEU A 39 -11.34 4.29 1.88
CA LEU A 39 -9.90 4.26 1.63
C LEU A 39 -9.22 5.44 2.31
N ILE A 40 -8.24 5.18 3.17
CA ILE A 40 -7.45 6.21 3.87
C ILE A 40 -6.19 6.52 3.05
N GLU A 41 -5.50 5.46 2.62
CA GLU A 41 -4.19 5.59 1.99
C GLU A 41 -3.85 4.37 1.14
N VAL A 42 -3.09 4.62 0.08
CA VAL A 42 -2.40 3.59 -0.72
C VAL A 42 -0.92 3.94 -0.76
N ASP A 43 -0.11 3.08 -0.16
CA ASP A 43 1.35 3.22 -0.14
C ASP A 43 1.97 2.19 -1.09
N LYS A 44 2.70 2.68 -2.09
CA LYS A 44 3.31 1.87 -3.16
C LYS A 44 4.79 1.73 -2.88
N TRP A 45 5.19 0.57 -2.40
CA TRP A 45 6.59 0.26 -2.09
C TRP A 45 7.43 -0.08 -3.32
N GLY A 46 6.78 -0.33 -4.45
CA GLY A 46 7.44 -0.64 -5.71
C GLY A 46 7.90 -2.09 -5.81
N ARG A 47 8.74 -2.35 -6.81
CA ARG A 47 9.33 -3.68 -7.07
C ARG A 47 10.43 -3.97 -6.06
N LYS A 48 10.33 -5.09 -5.35
CA LYS A 48 11.35 -5.58 -4.41
C LYS A 48 11.72 -7.02 -4.72
N ARG A 49 12.97 -7.38 -4.45
CA ARG A 49 13.45 -8.76 -4.55
C ARG A 49 12.96 -9.56 -3.34
N LEU A 50 12.43 -10.75 -3.58
CA LEU A 50 11.94 -11.64 -2.55
C LEU A 50 13.08 -12.47 -1.96
N ALA A 51 13.01 -12.76 -0.67
CA ALA A 51 13.98 -13.64 0.00
C ALA A 51 13.95 -15.07 -0.56
N TYR A 52 12.77 -15.54 -0.98
CA TYR A 52 12.57 -16.83 -1.63
C TYR A 52 11.53 -16.71 -2.76
N PRO A 53 11.55 -17.60 -3.77
CA PRO A 53 10.63 -17.52 -4.88
C PRO A 53 9.18 -17.80 -4.46
N VAL A 54 8.24 -16.98 -4.92
CA VAL A 54 6.80 -17.18 -4.75
C VAL A 54 6.16 -17.33 -6.13
N LYS A 55 5.38 -18.39 -6.36
CA LYS A 55 4.85 -18.72 -7.71
C LYS A 55 5.94 -18.66 -8.81
N LYS A 56 7.16 -19.14 -8.50
CA LYS A 56 8.36 -19.10 -9.37
C LYS A 56 8.94 -17.70 -9.64
N ALA A 57 8.35 -16.61 -9.15
CA ALA A 57 8.89 -15.26 -9.26
C ALA A 57 9.90 -14.96 -8.15
N LYS A 58 10.99 -14.27 -8.49
CA LYS A 58 12.05 -13.83 -7.54
C LYS A 58 11.88 -12.38 -7.07
N SER A 59 10.95 -11.65 -7.66
CA SER A 59 10.60 -10.27 -7.35
C SER A 59 9.09 -10.13 -7.29
N GLY A 60 8.61 -9.11 -6.60
CA GLY A 60 7.20 -8.73 -6.58
C GLY A 60 7.03 -7.25 -6.27
N PHE A 61 5.88 -6.71 -6.66
CA PHE A 61 5.51 -5.33 -6.39
C PHE A 61 4.69 -5.28 -5.11
N TYR A 62 5.16 -4.52 -4.12
CA TYR A 62 4.46 -4.36 -2.85
C TYR A 62 3.59 -3.12 -2.86
N ALA A 63 2.33 -3.28 -2.46
CA ALA A 63 1.43 -2.18 -2.18
C ALA A 63 0.69 -2.42 -0.86
N ILE A 64 0.45 -1.34 -0.12
CA ILE A 64 -0.25 -1.35 1.15
C ILE A 64 -1.50 -0.49 1.01
N PHE A 65 -2.63 -1.06 1.39
CA PHE A 65 -3.92 -0.38 1.42
C PHE A 65 -4.36 -0.20 2.87
N ARG A 66 -4.58 1.04 3.30
CA ARG A 66 -5.15 1.35 4.61
C ARG A 66 -6.56 1.88 4.41
N PHE A 67 -7.52 1.27 5.09
CA PHE A 67 -8.93 1.62 4.91
C PHE A 67 -9.76 1.33 6.17
N ASN A 68 -10.85 2.07 6.33
CA ASN A 68 -11.86 1.79 7.33
C ASN A 68 -12.99 0.95 6.72
N SER A 69 -13.36 -0.13 7.38
CA SER A 69 -14.43 -1.00 6.88
C SER A 69 -15.17 -1.71 8.01
N THR A 70 -16.34 -2.26 7.68
CA THR A 70 -16.95 -3.32 8.49
C THR A 70 -16.25 -4.67 8.21
N PRO A 71 -16.31 -5.66 9.13
CA PRO A 71 -15.64 -6.95 8.97
C PRO A 71 -16.11 -7.77 7.76
N GLU A 72 -17.34 -7.57 7.31
CA GLU A 72 -17.96 -8.34 6.22
C GLU A 72 -17.23 -8.14 4.88
N LEU A 73 -16.71 -6.93 4.65
CA LEU A 73 -15.96 -6.60 3.44
C LEU A 73 -14.67 -7.43 3.30
N ILE A 74 -14.05 -7.82 4.42
CA ILE A 74 -12.74 -8.51 4.41
C ILE A 74 -12.84 -9.86 3.69
N ALA A 75 -13.90 -10.63 3.95
CA ALA A 75 -14.10 -11.91 3.29
C ALA A 75 -14.25 -11.77 1.76
N THR A 76 -14.96 -10.73 1.31
CA THR A 76 -15.12 -10.41 -0.11
C THR A 76 -13.80 -9.97 -0.73
N LEU A 77 -13.06 -9.10 -0.05
CA LEU A 77 -11.77 -8.58 -0.50
C LEU A 77 -10.73 -9.71 -0.64
N GLU A 78 -10.61 -10.58 0.36
CA GLU A 78 -9.73 -11.74 0.30
C GLU A 78 -10.12 -12.73 -0.79
N ARG A 79 -11.43 -12.92 -1.03
CA ARG A 79 -11.91 -13.73 -2.15
C ARG A 79 -11.45 -13.14 -3.48
N ASN A 80 -11.58 -11.83 -3.66
CA ASN A 80 -11.12 -11.14 -4.87
C ASN A 80 -9.60 -11.29 -5.05
N TYR A 81 -8.81 -11.20 -3.98
CA TYR A 81 -7.37 -11.42 -4.03
C TYR A 81 -6.99 -12.84 -4.43
N ARG A 82 -7.73 -13.85 -3.97
CA ARG A 82 -7.49 -15.26 -4.36
C ARG A 82 -7.81 -15.54 -5.82
N LEU A 83 -8.82 -14.85 -6.37
CA LEU A 83 -9.26 -15.02 -7.76
C LEU A 83 -8.34 -14.31 -8.75
N ASP A 84 -7.62 -13.28 -8.31
CA ASP A 84 -6.71 -12.55 -9.18
C ASP A 84 -5.35 -13.26 -9.27
N GLU A 85 -5.02 -13.80 -10.44
CA GLU A 85 -3.78 -14.55 -10.66
C GLU A 85 -2.53 -13.69 -10.51
N ASN A 86 -2.66 -12.37 -10.74
CA ASN A 86 -1.58 -11.40 -10.62
C ASN A 86 -1.20 -11.11 -9.17
N ILE A 87 -2.04 -11.50 -8.21
CA ILE A 87 -1.76 -11.39 -6.79
C ILE A 87 -1.12 -12.70 -6.32
N TYR A 88 0.10 -12.59 -5.81
CA TYR A 88 0.88 -13.73 -5.36
C TYR A 88 0.65 -14.03 -3.88
N ARG A 89 0.59 -12.99 -3.06
CA ARG A 89 0.30 -13.07 -1.63
C ARG A 89 -0.45 -11.82 -1.19
N TYR A 90 -1.20 -11.97 -0.12
CA TYR A 90 -1.81 -10.85 0.58
C TYR A 90 -1.79 -11.15 2.08
N LEU A 91 -1.82 -10.10 2.89
CA LEU A 91 -1.99 -10.16 4.33
C LEU A 91 -2.87 -8.99 4.75
N THR A 92 -4.00 -9.30 5.38
CA THR A 92 -4.91 -8.30 5.92
C THR A 92 -4.90 -8.38 7.44
N ILE A 93 -4.63 -7.26 8.09
CA ILE A 93 -4.56 -7.14 9.54
C ILE A 93 -5.48 -6.01 10.03
N VAL A 94 -5.93 -6.12 11.29
CA VAL A 94 -6.65 -5.05 11.97
C VAL A 94 -5.63 -4.15 12.64
N LEU A 95 -5.73 -2.84 12.42
CA LEU A 95 -4.89 -1.87 13.11
C LEU A 95 -5.54 -1.49 14.45
N ASP A 96 -4.73 -1.55 15.51
CA ASP A 96 -5.11 -1.05 16.83
C ASP A 96 -4.75 0.43 16.97
N LYS A 97 -5.15 1.03 18.10
CA LYS A 97 -4.91 2.45 18.36
C LYS A 97 -3.42 2.80 18.34
N PHE A 98 -2.58 1.95 18.94
CA PHE A 98 -1.15 2.20 19.04
C PHE A 98 -0.45 2.10 17.69
N ALA A 99 -0.84 1.16 16.83
CA ALA A 99 -0.33 1.06 15.47
C ALA A 99 -0.68 2.31 14.64
N LEU A 100 -1.91 2.81 14.75
CA LEU A 100 -2.31 4.04 14.05
C LEU A 100 -1.47 5.25 14.47
N GLU A 101 -1.24 5.42 15.78
CA GLU A 101 -0.38 6.50 16.30
C GLU A 101 1.08 6.37 15.82
N ALA A 102 1.62 5.14 15.79
CA ALA A 102 2.97 4.88 15.33
C ALA A 102 3.14 5.20 13.83
N ILE A 103 2.18 4.78 13.01
CA ILE A 103 2.16 5.06 11.57
C ILE A 103 2.09 6.58 11.33
N ALA A 104 1.22 7.29 12.05
CA ALA A 104 1.10 8.74 11.94
C ALA A 104 2.43 9.45 12.27
N LYS A 105 3.08 9.07 13.38
CA LYS A 105 4.40 9.62 13.77
C LYS A 105 5.49 9.34 12.75
N GLN A 106 5.55 8.12 12.21
CA GLN A 106 6.52 7.77 11.17
C GLN A 106 6.30 8.59 9.90
N LYS A 107 5.04 8.83 9.54
CA LYS A 107 4.69 9.64 8.38
C LYS A 107 5.04 11.12 8.57
N GLU A 108 4.79 11.67 9.75
CA GLU A 108 5.22 13.03 10.10
C GLU A 108 6.75 13.16 10.06
N ALA A 109 7.47 12.19 10.61
CA ALA A 109 8.93 12.17 10.54
C ALA A 109 9.44 12.11 9.09
N ALA A 110 8.87 11.23 8.27
CA ALA A 110 9.24 11.12 6.85
C ALA A 110 8.93 12.42 6.08
N LYS A 111 7.78 13.05 6.34
CA LYS A 111 7.43 14.34 5.73
C LYS A 111 8.41 15.45 6.13
N ASN A 112 8.82 15.50 7.39
CA ASN A 112 9.76 16.51 7.86
C ASN A 112 11.16 16.33 7.25
N ILE A 113 11.58 15.08 7.01
CA ILE A 113 12.85 14.78 6.33
C ILE A 113 12.81 15.29 4.87
N LEU A 114 11.73 14.99 4.14
CA LEU A 114 11.58 15.44 2.75
C LEU A 114 11.60 16.97 2.63
N ILE A 115 10.92 17.68 3.55
CA ILE A 115 10.93 19.16 3.58
C ILE A 115 12.33 19.70 3.89
N ALA A 116 13.10 19.03 4.75
CA ALA A 116 14.46 19.44 5.07
C ALA A 116 15.43 19.20 3.90
N GLU A 117 15.23 18.14 3.11
CA GLU A 117 16.00 17.86 1.89
C GLU A 117 15.71 18.92 0.81
N GLU A 118 14.45 19.27 0.58
CA GLU A 118 14.04 20.31 -0.39
C GLU A 118 14.62 21.69 -0.05
N ALA A 119 14.68 22.05 1.24
CA ALA A 119 15.28 23.30 1.70
C ALA A 119 16.80 23.37 1.49
N GLN A 120 17.50 22.22 1.50
CA GLN A 120 18.93 22.15 1.24
C GLN A 120 19.26 22.32 -0.25
N THR A 121 18.48 21.73 -1.15
CA THR A 121 18.64 21.89 -2.60
C THR A 121 18.50 23.34 -3.07
N GLN A 122 17.59 24.12 -2.49
CA GLN A 122 17.39 25.54 -2.84
C GLN A 122 18.53 26.45 -2.33
N THR A 123 19.20 26.05 -1.26
CA THR A 123 20.32 26.82 -0.68
C THR A 123 21.61 26.65 -1.50
N THR A 124 21.81 25.48 -2.14
CA THR A 124 22.98 25.22 -2.99
C THR A 124 22.89 25.90 -4.38
N GLU A 125 21.69 26.04 -4.94
CA GLU A 125 21.48 26.72 -6.23
C GLU A 125 21.65 28.26 -6.13
N SER A 126 21.47 28.84 -4.94
CA SER A 126 21.62 30.29 -4.72
C SER A 126 23.06 30.76 -4.51
N GLN A 127 24.06 29.85 -4.42
CA GLN A 127 25.47 30.21 -4.23
C GLN A 127 26.33 30.07 -5.49
N ASN A 128 25.77 29.61 -6.62
CA ASN A 128 26.50 29.36 -7.87
C ASN A 128 26.10 30.30 -9.02
N ASN A 129 25.45 31.43 -8.74
CA ASN A 129 25.12 32.47 -9.73
C ASN A 129 25.62 33.84 -9.27
#